data_AF-A0A382KYN9-F1
#
_entry.id   AF-A0A382KYN9-F1
#
_cell.length_a   1.000
_cell.length_b   1.000
_cell.length_c   1.000
_cell.angle_alpha   90.00
_cell.angle_beta   90.00
_cell.angle_gamma   90.00
#
_symmetry.space_group_name_H-M   'P 1'
#
loop_
_entity.id
_entity.type
_entity.pdbx_description
1 polymer ?
#
loop_
_entity_poly.entity_id
_entity_poly.type
_entity_poly.pdbx_seq_one_letter_code
_entity_poly.pdbx_strand_id
1 'polypeptide(L)'
;MAEDFGSYLKSERELRGVTLDELHSKTMIPVRFLQALENNQFDELPGEVFIIGYIRSIAKVIGAQEDEVLSTYMDIKNTAPSIDTNNPSTL
;
A
#
# COMPACT_ATOMS: atom_id res chain seq x y z
N MET A 1 -0.31 -6.28 16.17
CA MET A 1 -0.05 -4.86 15.89
C MET A 1 0.74 -4.85 14.60
N ALA A 2 0.17 -4.36 13.50
CA ALA A 2 0.90 -4.30 12.24
C ALA A 2 2.06 -3.31 12.41
N GLU A 3 3.29 -3.74 12.12
CA GLU A 3 4.48 -2.91 12.24
C GLU A 3 4.58 -1.89 11.09
N ASP A 4 3.91 -2.18 9.96
CA ASP A 4 3.90 -1.33 8.78
C ASP A 4 2.61 -1.47 7.93
N PHE A 5 2.53 -0.68 6.86
CA PHE A 5 1.37 -0.63 5.97
C PHE A 5 1.17 -1.94 5.20
N GLY A 6 2.23 -2.56 4.68
CA GLY A 6 2.15 -3.80 3.94
C GLY A 6 1.59 -4.94 4.79
N SER A 7 2.07 -5.07 6.02
CA SER A 7 1.58 -6.02 7.02
C SER A 7 0.11 -5.78 7.37
N TYR A 8 -0.29 -4.52 7.51
CA TYR A 8 -1.68 -4.14 7.71
C TYR A 8 -2.56 -4.57 6.52
N LEU A 9 -2.15 -4.22 5.30
CA LEU A 9 -2.90 -4.51 4.09
C LEU A 9 -3.06 -6.02 3.86
N LYS A 10 -1.98 -6.78 4.07
CA LYS A 10 -1.99 -8.24 4.02
C LYS A 10 -2.97 -8.83 5.03
N SER A 11 -2.94 -8.36 6.27
CA SER A 11 -3.84 -8.83 7.33
C SER A 11 -5.30 -8.56 6.97
N GLU A 12 -5.60 -7.36 6.46
CA GLU A 12 -6.96 -7.00 6.02
C GLU A 12 -7.44 -7.91 4.87
N ARG A 13 -6.55 -8.20 3.89
CA ARG A 13 -6.85 -9.13 2.79
C ARG A 13 -7.13 -10.55 3.28
N GLU A 14 -6.25 -11.08 4.13
CA GLU A 14 -6.34 -12.45 4.64
C GLU A 14 -7.56 -12.64 5.55
N LEU A 15 -7.90 -11.64 6.37
CA LEU A 15 -9.11 -11.62 7.19
C LEU A 15 -10.40 -11.80 6.36
N ARG A 16 -10.37 -11.33 5.10
CA ARG A 16 -11.50 -11.41 4.15
C ARG A 16 -11.41 -12.60 3.21
N GLY A 17 -10.39 -13.45 3.36
CA GLY A 17 -10.21 -14.66 2.56
C GLY A 17 -9.89 -14.41 1.08
N VAL A 18 -9.44 -13.21 0.72
CA VAL A 18 -9.13 -12.85 -0.67
C VAL A 18 -7.68 -13.28 -1.00
N THR A 19 -7.50 -13.97 -2.12
CA THR A 19 -6.15 -14.39 -2.58
C THR A 19 -5.46 -13.31 -3.40
N LEU A 20 -4.13 -13.38 -3.54
CA LEU A 20 -3.39 -12.50 -4.46
C LEU A 20 -3.81 -12.70 -5.92
N ASP A 21 -4.13 -13.93 -6.32
CA ASP A 21 -4.62 -14.25 -7.67
C ASP A 21 -6.01 -13.63 -7.91
N GLU A 22 -6.88 -13.64 -6.90
CA GLU A 22 -8.18 -12.97 -6.97
C GLU A 22 -8.02 -11.45 -7.10
N LEU A 23 -7.15 -10.84 -6.29
CA LEU A 23 -6.80 -9.42 -6.43
C LEU A 23 -6.29 -9.12 -7.83
N HIS A 24 -5.35 -9.91 -8.35
CA HIS A 24 -4.82 -9.75 -9.70
C HIS A 24 -5.94 -9.80 -10.74
N SER A 25 -6.80 -10.83 -10.67
CA SER A 25 -7.89 -11.00 -11.64
C SER A 25 -8.91 -9.86 -11.65
N LYS A 26 -9.16 -9.22 -10.49
CA LYS A 26 -10.15 -8.14 -10.35
C LYS A 26 -9.58 -6.75 -10.58
N THR A 27 -8.31 -6.54 -10.25
CA THR A 27 -7.66 -5.21 -10.30
C THR A 27 -6.74 -5.04 -11.49
N MET A 28 -6.34 -6.13 -12.14
CA MET A 28 -5.27 -6.19 -13.15
C MET A 28 -3.90 -5.73 -12.65
N ILE A 29 -3.73 -5.56 -11.33
CA ILE A 29 -2.43 -5.26 -10.74
C ILE A 29 -1.59 -6.54 -10.78
N PRO A 30 -0.37 -6.51 -11.36
CA PRO A 30 0.51 -7.68 -11.36
C PRO A 30 0.73 -8.24 -9.95
N VAL A 31 0.69 -9.56 -9.79
CA VAL A 31 0.89 -10.23 -8.48
C VAL A 31 2.17 -9.76 -7.79
N ARG A 32 3.26 -9.55 -8.54
CA ARG A 32 4.53 -9.00 -8.01
C ARG A 32 4.36 -7.65 -7.31
N PHE A 33 3.47 -6.78 -7.79
CA PHE A 33 3.23 -5.47 -7.19
C PHE A 33 2.30 -5.57 -5.97
N LEU A 34 1.37 -6.51 -5.98
CA LEU A 34 0.58 -6.83 -4.79
C LEU A 34 1.48 -7.36 -3.66
N GLN A 35 2.41 -8.25 -4.01
CA GLN A 35 3.41 -8.77 -3.08
C GLN A 35 4.35 -7.67 -2.57
N ALA A 36 4.87 -6.82 -3.47
CA ALA A 36 5.72 -5.70 -3.09
C ALA A 36 4.98 -4.75 -2.12
N LEU A 37 3.70 -4.46 -2.37
CA LEU A 37 2.89 -3.63 -1.48
C LEU A 37 2.69 -4.29 -0.10
N GLU A 38 2.38 -5.58 -0.05
CA GLU A 38 2.21 -6.35 1.21
C GLU A 38 3.52 -6.56 1.97
N ASN A 39 4.66 -6.51 1.29
CA ASN A 39 6.00 -6.64 1.87
C ASN A 39 6.69 -5.29 2.11
N ASN A 40 5.97 -4.17 1.94
CA ASN A 40 6.51 -2.83 2.15
C ASN A 40 7.67 -2.43 1.19
N GLN A 41 7.78 -3.09 0.04
CA GLN A 41 8.80 -2.88 -0.99
C GLN A 41 8.35 -1.80 -2.00
N PHE A 42 8.12 -0.57 -1.53
CA PHE A 42 7.58 0.51 -2.36
C PHE A 42 8.52 0.96 -3.50
N ASP A 43 9.81 0.67 -3.38
CA ASP A 43 10.85 0.90 -4.39
C ASP A 43 10.69 0.01 -5.63
N GLU A 44 9.98 -1.12 -5.52
CA GLU A 44 9.66 -2.00 -6.66
C GLU A 44 8.42 -1.54 -7.44
N LEU A 45 7.70 -0.53 -6.94
CA LEU A 45 6.44 -0.06 -7.53
C LEU A 45 6.68 1.09 -8.53
N PRO A 46 5.81 1.26 -9.55
CA PRO A 46 6.02 2.24 -10.63
C PRO A 46 6.01 3.72 -10.21
N GLY A 47 5.65 4.02 -8.96
CA GLY A 47 5.61 5.37 -8.39
C GLY A 47 4.36 5.65 -7.54
N GLU A 48 4.41 6.70 -6.73
CA GLU A 48 3.39 7.05 -5.72
C GLU A 48 1.97 7.14 -6.28
N VAL A 49 1.79 7.74 -7.45
CA VAL A 49 0.46 7.90 -8.07
C VAL A 49 -0.19 6.54 -8.34
N PHE A 50 0.62 5.54 -8.72
CA PHE A 50 0.15 4.17 -8.92
C PHE A 50 -0.17 3.48 -7.59
N ILE A 51 0.67 3.69 -6.57
CA ILE A 51 0.46 3.12 -5.22
C ILE A 51 -0.91 3.53 -4.67
N ILE A 52 -1.25 4.82 -4.74
CA ILE A 52 -2.55 5.32 -4.29
C ILE A 52 -3.70 4.65 -5.06
N GLY A 53 -3.56 4.49 -6.38
CA GLY A 53 -4.54 3.79 -7.21
C GLY A 53 -4.68 2.31 -6.85
N TYR A 54 -3.57 1.64 -6.56
CA TYR A 54 -3.55 0.24 -6.15
C TYR A 54 -4.23 0.04 -4.80
N ILE A 55 -3.93 0.88 -3.81
CA ILE A 55 -4.53 0.82 -2.49
C ILE A 55 -6.06 0.92 -2.57
N ARG A 56 -6.59 1.90 -3.31
CA ARG A 56 -8.04 2.03 -3.51
C ARG A 56 -8.65 0.81 -4.20
N SER A 57 -8.00 0.34 -5.26
CA SER A 57 -8.46 -0.84 -6.01
C SER A 57 -8.50 -2.10 -5.15
N ILE A 58 -7.47 -2.32 -4.32
CA ILE A 58 -7.40 -3.46 -3.39
C ILE A 58 -8.47 -3.33 -2.30
N ALA A 59 -8.60 -2.16 -1.67
CA ALA A 59 -9.60 -1.91 -0.63
C ALA A 59 -11.02 -2.21 -1.14
N LYS A 60 -11.34 -1.76 -2.35
CA LYS A 60 -12.62 -2.06 -3.01
C LYS A 60 -12.86 -3.56 -3.21
N VAL A 61 -11.84 -4.31 -3.66
CA VAL A 61 -11.97 -5.75 -3.92
C VAL A 61 -12.14 -6.56 -2.65
N ILE A 62 -11.40 -6.21 -1.59
CA ILE A 62 -11.54 -6.88 -0.30
C ILE A 62 -12.81 -6.43 0.43
N GLY A 63 -13.40 -5.29 0.08
CA GLY A 63 -14.58 -4.75 0.75
C GLY A 63 -14.22 -4.00 2.04
N ALA A 64 -13.03 -3.40 2.08
CA ALA A 64 -12.65 -2.42 3.08
C ALA A 64 -13.09 -1.02 2.63
N GLN A 65 -13.16 -0.06 3.56
CA GLN A 65 -13.40 1.33 3.22
C GLN A 65 -12.13 1.93 2.60
N GLU A 66 -12.24 2.37 1.34
CA GLU A 66 -11.10 2.87 0.55
C GLU A 66 -10.36 4.01 1.26
N ASP A 67 -11.11 4.95 1.84
CA ASP A 67 -10.56 6.12 2.52
C ASP A 67 -9.82 5.75 3.82
N GLU A 68 -10.27 4.71 4.55
CA GLU A 68 -9.62 4.24 5.78
C GLU A 68 -8.29 3.54 5.49
N VAL A 69 -8.25 2.70 4.45
CA VAL A 69 -7.02 2.02 4.04
C VAL A 69 -6.01 3.04 3.52
N LEU A 70 -6.48 4.04 2.75
CA LEU A 70 -5.63 5.10 2.24
C LEU A 70 -5.13 6.04 3.35
N SER A 71 -5.96 6.42 4.32
CA SER A 71 -5.51 7.24 5.44
C SER A 71 -4.45 6.51 6.25
N THR A 72 -4.64 5.20 6.49
CA THR A 72 -3.65 4.35 7.18
C THR A 72 -2.30 4.35 6.46
N TYR A 73 -2.30 4.26 5.12
CA TYR A 73 -1.08 4.39 4.33
C TYR A 73 -0.38 5.74 4.54
N MET A 74 -1.14 6.83 4.48
CA MET A 74 -0.59 8.19 4.64
C MET A 74 -0.05 8.42 6.05
N ASP A 75 -0.75 7.95 7.08
CA ASP A 75 -0.34 8.10 8.47
C ASP A 75 0.96 7.34 8.76
N ILE A 76 1.07 6.10 8.30
CA ILE A 76 2.29 5.28 8.46
C ILE A 76 3.45 5.92 7.71
N LYS A 77 3.21 6.39 6.48
CA LYS A 77 4.23 7.09 5.67
C LYS A 77 4.73 8.37 6.33
N ASN A 78 3.84 9.16 6.93
CA ASN A 78 4.17 10.42 7.61
C ASN A 78 4.83 10.20 8.98
N THR A 79 4.65 9.03 9.59
CA THR A 79 5.24 8.67 10.89
C THR A 79 6.64 8.07 10.75
N ALA A 80 6.99 7.54 9.56
CA ALA A 80 8.37 7.22 9.24
C ALA A 80 9.20 8.53 9.22
N PRO A 81 10.38 8.58 9.87
CA PRO A 81 11.19 9.79 9.89
C PRO A 81 11.53 10.18 8.45
N SER A 82 11.01 11.33 8.03
CA SER A 82 11.25 11.92 6.73
C SER A 82 12.76 12.05 6.51
N ILE A 83 13.35 11.28 5.58
CA ILE A 83 14.58 11.73 4.94
C ILE A 83 14.15 12.86 4.02
N ASP A 84 14.26 14.07 4.55
CA ASP A 84 14.07 15.31 3.84
C ASP A 84 15.17 15.43 2.77
N THR A 85 14.92 14.90 1.56
CA THR A 85 15.84 15.06 0.41
C THR A 85 15.66 16.40 -0.29
N ASN A 86 14.85 17.32 0.24
CA ASN A 86 14.65 18.67 -0.32
C ASN A 86 14.98 19.77 0.69
N ASN A 87 16.06 19.59 1.44
CA ASN A 87 16.76 20.69 2.09
C ASN A 87 18.01 21.07 1.27
N PRO A 88 17.92 21.99 0.30
CA PRO A 88 19.10 22.73 -0.12
C PRO A 88 19.46 23.68 1.03
N SER A 89 20.24 23.16 1.98
CA SER A 89 20.83 24.00 3.02
C SER A 89 21.73 25.06 2.39
N THR A 90 21.71 26.23 3.03
CA THR A 90 22.81 27.22 3.05
C THR A 90 22.82 28.26 1.92
N LEU A 91 22.16 29.39 2.15
CA LEU A 91 22.79 30.70 2.45
C LEU A 91 21.74 31.75 2.86
#